data_AF-A0A5J5GW61-F1
#
_entry.id   AF-A0A5J5GW61-F1
#
_cell.length_a   1.000
_cell.length_b   1.000
_cell.length_c   1.000
_cell.angle_alpha   90.00
_cell.angle_beta   90.00
_cell.angle_gamma   90.00
#
_symmetry.space_group_name_H-M   'P 1'
#
loop_
_entity.id
_entity.type
_entity.pdbx_description
1 polymer ?
#
loop_
_entity_poly.entity_id
_entity_poly.type
_entity_poly.pdbx_seq_one_letter_code
_entity_poly.pdbx_strand_id
1 'polypeptide(L)'
;MSLPNIPTIIPSIDIDRGQVINLLLASIALEELFRKLDYYAVTCPKKVVTVSSFVDPKLPPIAKEKHVVVHSGIDTSLFHPKDKSYLPVRIATSGFLEYHKGYDLLLDALTILKKEGYQYEVLMFGAGSELEAFQSMIKKENLPVSLRGHVSRDVLAKELQDIDIFVQSSRIENFGLSITEAMACGCVPVCSKVGGILD
;
A
#
# COMPACT_ATOMS: atom_id res chain seq x y z
N MET A 1 7.08 -36.85 -9.75
CA MET A 1 6.57 -36.40 -8.44
C MET A 1 5.61 -35.26 -8.70
N SER A 2 4.33 -35.39 -8.37
CA SER A 2 3.34 -34.33 -8.54
C SER A 2 3.51 -33.27 -7.46
N LEU A 3 3.63 -32.00 -7.87
CA LEU A 3 3.73 -30.87 -6.95
C LEU A 3 2.35 -30.52 -6.36
N PRO A 4 2.27 -30.03 -5.11
CA PRO A 4 1.01 -29.60 -4.50
C PRO A 4 0.42 -28.37 -5.21
N ASN A 5 -0.91 -28.25 -5.18
CA ASN A 5 -1.66 -27.22 -5.89
C ASN A 5 -1.73 -25.92 -5.06
N ILE A 6 -1.32 -24.78 -5.63
CA ILE A 6 -1.37 -23.44 -4.99
C ILE A 6 -2.03 -22.49 -6.02
N PRO A 7 -3.01 -21.65 -5.63
CA PRO A 7 -3.75 -20.79 -6.55
C PRO A 7 -2.99 -19.53 -6.98
N THR A 8 -3.16 -19.12 -8.24
CA THR A 8 -2.51 -17.97 -8.88
C THR A 8 -3.50 -16.82 -9.15
N ILE A 9 -3.02 -15.57 -9.22
CA ILE A 9 -3.83 -14.36 -9.46
C ILE A 9 -3.69 -13.93 -10.93
N ILE A 10 -4.80 -13.71 -11.65
CA ILE A 10 -4.81 -13.38 -13.10
C ILE A 10 -5.56 -12.05 -13.36
N PRO A 11 -5.06 -11.13 -14.23
CA PRO A 11 -5.78 -9.93 -14.66
C PRO A 11 -6.54 -10.12 -16.01
N SER A 12 -7.61 -9.35 -16.21
CA SER A 12 -8.60 -9.45 -17.30
C SER A 12 -8.27 -8.61 -18.56
N ILE A 13 -8.20 -9.22 -19.75
CA ILE A 13 -8.05 -8.55 -21.06
C ILE A 13 -8.95 -9.24 -22.11
N ASP A 14 -9.54 -8.47 -23.03
CA ASP A 14 -10.50 -8.88 -24.07
C ASP A 14 -9.79 -9.24 -25.41
N ILE A 15 -9.94 -10.48 -25.91
CA ILE A 15 -9.02 -11.06 -26.93
C ILE A 15 -9.76 -12.01 -27.92
N ASP A 16 -9.31 -12.05 -29.19
CA ASP A 16 -9.77 -12.94 -30.29
C ASP A 16 -9.54 -14.43 -30.00
N ARG A 17 -10.42 -15.35 -30.44
CA ARG A 17 -10.43 -16.79 -30.04
C ARG A 17 -9.10 -17.53 -30.28
N GLY A 18 -8.38 -17.23 -31.36
CA GLY A 18 -7.07 -17.85 -31.64
C GLY A 18 -5.96 -17.31 -30.74
N GLN A 19 -5.99 -16.01 -30.44
CA GLN A 19 -5.11 -15.40 -29.45
C GLN A 19 -5.48 -15.84 -28.03
N VAL A 20 -6.77 -16.01 -27.70
CA VAL A 20 -7.27 -16.54 -26.42
C VAL A 20 -6.73 -17.92 -26.15
N ILE A 21 -6.73 -18.84 -27.13
CA ILE A 21 -6.17 -20.19 -26.94
C ILE A 21 -4.66 -20.12 -26.71
N ASN A 22 -3.92 -19.31 -27.47
CA ASN A 22 -2.48 -19.15 -27.27
C ASN A 22 -2.14 -18.43 -25.95
N LEU A 23 -2.95 -17.47 -25.52
CA LEU A 23 -2.84 -16.81 -24.22
C LEU A 23 -3.28 -17.69 -23.07
N LEU A 24 -4.23 -18.61 -23.28
CA LEU A 24 -4.60 -19.63 -22.31
C LEU A 24 -3.51 -20.69 -22.17
N LEU A 25 -2.95 -21.16 -23.29
CA LEU A 25 -1.84 -22.11 -23.24
C LEU A 25 -0.57 -21.45 -22.67
N ALA A 26 -0.30 -20.20 -23.05
CA ALA A 26 0.75 -19.41 -22.45
C ALA A 26 0.46 -19.15 -20.96
N SER A 27 -0.77 -18.82 -20.57
CA SER A 27 -1.14 -18.56 -19.17
C SER A 27 -1.04 -19.82 -18.33
N ILE A 28 -1.46 -20.99 -18.85
CA ILE A 28 -1.29 -22.29 -18.20
C ILE A 28 0.20 -22.62 -18.04
N ALA A 29 1.00 -22.41 -19.09
CA ALA A 29 2.44 -22.65 -19.02
C ALA A 29 3.15 -21.67 -18.07
N LEU A 30 2.74 -20.39 -18.05
CA LEU A 30 3.22 -19.36 -17.15
C LEU A 30 2.81 -19.65 -15.71
N GLU A 31 1.58 -20.07 -15.49
CA GLU A 31 1.07 -20.45 -14.17
C GLU A 31 1.82 -21.66 -13.63
N GLU A 32 2.08 -22.67 -14.46
CA GLU A 32 2.87 -23.82 -14.06
C GLU A 32 4.34 -23.45 -13.79
N LEU A 33 4.90 -22.52 -14.58
CA LEU A 33 6.23 -21.95 -14.35
C LEU A 33 6.28 -21.19 -13.02
N PHE A 34 5.34 -20.29 -12.74
CA PHE A 34 5.27 -19.54 -11.49
C PHE A 34 5.09 -20.47 -10.30
N ARG A 35 4.24 -21.51 -10.41
CA ARG A 35 4.09 -22.51 -9.35
C ARG A 35 5.40 -23.26 -9.09
N LYS A 36 6.17 -23.59 -10.13
CA LYS A 36 7.49 -24.20 -9.98
C LYS A 36 8.48 -23.23 -9.34
N LEU A 37 8.49 -21.97 -9.76
CA LEU A 37 9.34 -20.93 -9.19
C LEU A 37 9.02 -20.70 -7.71
N ASP A 38 7.75 -20.56 -7.35
CA ASP A 38 7.28 -20.41 -5.97
C ASP A 38 7.67 -21.64 -5.13
N TYR A 39 7.47 -22.84 -5.66
CA TYR A 39 7.89 -24.08 -5.02
C TYR A 39 9.40 -24.07 -4.73
N TYR A 40 10.24 -23.74 -5.70
CA TYR A 40 11.69 -23.66 -5.48
C TYR A 40 12.07 -22.50 -4.54
N ALA A 41 11.38 -21.37 -4.62
CA ALA A 41 11.58 -20.21 -3.74
C ALA A 41 11.28 -20.55 -2.27
N VAL A 42 10.33 -21.45 -2.00
CA VAL A 42 10.05 -21.90 -0.63
C VAL A 42 10.82 -23.15 -0.22
N THR A 43 11.22 -24.04 -1.14
CA THR A 43 11.87 -25.31 -0.77
C THR A 43 13.39 -25.22 -0.67
N CYS A 44 14.06 -24.50 -1.57
CA CYS A 44 15.51 -24.43 -1.62
C CYS A 44 16.17 -23.64 -0.46
N PRO A 45 15.61 -22.50 0.01
CA PRO A 45 16.27 -21.71 1.05
C PRO A 45 16.30 -22.40 2.42
N LYS A 46 17.31 -22.08 3.23
CA LYS A 46 17.36 -22.52 4.64
C LYS A 46 16.34 -21.81 5.53
N LYS A 47 15.96 -20.59 5.15
CA LYS A 47 14.99 -19.75 5.84
C LYS A 47 14.14 -19.01 4.80
N VAL A 48 12.88 -18.77 5.12
CA VAL A 48 11.96 -17.93 4.35
C VAL A 48 11.67 -16.69 5.17
N VAL A 49 11.95 -15.51 4.64
CA VAL A 49 11.76 -14.24 5.37
C VAL A 49 10.58 -13.49 4.77
N THR A 50 9.65 -13.03 5.62
CA THR A 50 8.56 -12.13 5.21
C THR A 50 8.60 -10.84 6.03
N VAL A 51 7.99 -9.79 5.48
CA VAL A 51 7.95 -8.45 6.11
C VAL A 51 6.85 -8.30 7.16
N SER A 52 5.92 -9.25 7.22
CA SER A 52 4.75 -9.21 8.09
C SER A 52 4.28 -10.61 8.43
N SER A 53 3.73 -10.76 9.64
CA SER A 53 3.07 -11.97 10.15
C SER A 53 1.75 -12.26 9.41
N PHE A 54 1.18 -11.25 8.74
CA PHE A 54 -0.01 -11.39 7.91
C PHE A 54 0.17 -12.37 6.74
N VAL A 55 1.41 -12.61 6.32
CA VAL A 55 1.72 -13.53 5.23
C VAL A 55 1.65 -14.99 5.70
N ASP A 56 1.82 -15.25 6.99
CA ASP A 56 1.98 -16.58 7.57
C ASP A 56 0.84 -17.53 7.23
N PRO A 57 -0.45 -17.16 7.34
CA PRO A 57 -1.54 -18.05 6.99
C PRO A 57 -1.49 -18.53 5.54
N LYS A 58 -0.92 -17.71 4.63
CA LYS A 58 -0.85 -17.94 3.18
C LYS A 58 0.38 -18.76 2.77
N LEU A 59 1.34 -18.96 3.66
CA LEU A 59 2.55 -19.73 3.36
C LEU A 59 2.26 -21.23 3.26
N PRO A 60 2.90 -21.95 2.31
CA PRO A 60 2.82 -23.41 2.26
C PRO A 60 3.52 -24.03 3.49
N PRO A 61 3.16 -25.26 3.91
CA PRO A 61 3.71 -25.90 5.11
C PRO A 61 5.24 -25.92 5.16
N ILE A 62 5.88 -26.25 4.03
CA ILE A 62 7.35 -26.28 3.92
C ILE A 62 8.02 -24.92 4.12
N ALA A 63 7.32 -23.82 3.82
CA ALA A 63 7.81 -22.48 4.12
C ALA A 63 7.67 -22.18 5.61
N LYS A 64 6.52 -22.53 6.22
CA LYS A 64 6.19 -22.27 7.62
C LYS A 64 7.22 -22.85 8.59
N GLU A 65 7.71 -24.06 8.35
CA GLU A 65 8.71 -24.73 9.22
C GLU A 65 10.03 -23.96 9.35
N LYS A 66 10.34 -23.08 8.40
CA LYS A 66 11.59 -22.31 8.34
C LYS A 66 11.36 -20.82 8.15
N HIS A 67 10.14 -20.37 8.43
CA HIS A 67 9.73 -19.00 8.25
C HIS A 67 10.18 -18.13 9.42
N VAL A 68 10.58 -16.89 9.12
CA VAL A 68 10.95 -15.85 10.07
C VAL A 68 10.34 -14.54 9.59
N VAL A 69 9.70 -13.80 10.49
CA VAL A 69 9.23 -12.44 10.21
C VAL A 69 10.35 -11.47 10.54
N VAL A 70 10.70 -10.62 9.58
CA VAL A 70 11.60 -9.48 9.78
C VAL A 70 10.92 -8.26 9.18
N HIS A 71 10.38 -7.41 10.05
CA HIS A 71 9.74 -6.17 9.64
C HIS A 71 10.72 -5.22 8.96
N SER A 72 10.21 -4.43 8.02
CA SER A 72 11.04 -3.42 7.37
C SER A 72 11.42 -2.35 8.39
N GLY A 73 12.72 -2.05 8.48
CA GLY A 73 13.22 -0.97 9.32
C GLY A 73 12.88 0.42 8.77
N ILE A 74 12.88 1.41 9.65
CA ILE A 74 12.74 2.83 9.33
C ILE A 74 14.02 3.58 9.68
N ASP A 75 14.47 4.45 8.78
CA ASP A 75 15.61 5.33 9.04
C ASP A 75 15.18 6.50 9.94
N THR A 76 15.38 6.34 11.24
CA THR A 76 15.03 7.36 12.24
C THR A 76 15.98 8.55 12.28
N SER A 77 17.08 8.52 11.51
CA SER A 77 17.93 9.71 11.33
C SER A 77 17.31 10.68 10.32
N LEU A 78 16.61 10.13 9.32
CA LEU A 78 15.88 10.89 8.31
C LEU A 78 14.46 11.22 8.77
N PHE A 79 13.71 10.22 9.22
CA PHE A 79 12.34 10.38 9.72
C PHE A 79 12.37 10.47 11.24
N HIS A 80 12.20 11.68 11.75
CA HIS A 80 12.22 11.93 13.18
C HIS A 80 11.17 12.98 13.55
N PRO A 81 10.65 12.96 14.78
CA PRO A 81 9.60 13.88 15.18
C PRO A 81 10.14 15.30 15.32
N LYS A 82 9.20 16.24 15.31
CA LYS A 82 9.36 17.65 15.64
C LYS A 82 8.14 18.06 16.45
N ASP A 83 8.32 18.92 17.44
CA ASP A 83 7.18 19.45 18.21
C ASP A 83 6.20 20.16 17.27
N LYS A 84 4.95 19.71 17.31
CA LYS A 84 3.90 20.18 16.41
C LYS A 84 2.53 20.15 17.06
N SER A 85 1.73 21.15 16.69
CA SER A 85 0.29 21.21 16.93
C SER A 85 -0.25 22.32 16.03
N TYR A 86 -0.81 21.94 14.88
CA TYR A 86 -1.29 22.91 13.90
C TYR A 86 -2.82 23.09 13.97
N LEU A 87 -3.25 24.33 13.76
CA LEU A 87 -4.64 24.68 13.46
C LEU A 87 -4.66 25.44 12.11
N PRO A 88 -5.42 24.99 11.10
CA PRO A 88 -6.27 23.79 11.09
C PRO A 88 -5.45 22.49 11.15
N VAL A 89 -6.11 21.36 11.47
CA VAL A 89 -5.48 20.04 11.53
C VAL A 89 -4.91 19.68 10.16
N ARG A 90 -3.66 19.23 10.12
CA ARG A 90 -2.98 18.81 8.90
C ARG A 90 -2.96 17.30 8.77
N ILE A 91 -3.46 16.84 7.64
CA ILE A 91 -3.58 15.42 7.29
C ILE A 91 -2.62 15.14 6.14
N ALA A 92 -1.97 13.98 6.12
CA ALA A 92 -1.25 13.52 4.94
C ALA A 92 -1.53 12.07 4.59
N THR A 93 -1.26 11.74 3.32
CA THR A 93 -1.12 10.36 2.85
C THR A 93 -0.03 10.26 1.80
N SER A 94 0.62 9.10 1.71
CA SER A 94 1.73 8.85 0.79
C SER A 94 1.68 7.44 0.24
N GLY A 95 1.78 7.31 -1.09
CA GLY A 95 1.83 6.02 -1.77
C GLY A 95 1.43 6.11 -3.24
N PHE A 96 1.37 4.98 -3.93
CA PHE A 96 0.87 4.94 -5.31
C PHE A 96 -0.62 5.30 -5.37
N LEU A 97 -0.99 6.20 -6.27
CA LEU A 97 -2.38 6.62 -6.47
C LEU A 97 -3.10 5.56 -7.31
N GLU A 98 -3.40 4.44 -6.67
CA GLU A 98 -4.00 3.25 -7.26
C GLU A 98 -5.18 2.79 -6.43
N TYR A 99 -6.15 2.12 -7.05
CA TYR A 99 -7.40 1.69 -6.39
C TYR A 99 -7.16 0.89 -5.10
N HIS A 100 -6.15 0.02 -5.08
CA HIS A 100 -5.84 -0.82 -3.90
C HIS A 100 -5.37 -0.01 -2.68
N LYS A 101 -4.87 1.23 -2.88
CA LYS A 101 -4.48 2.13 -1.79
C LYS A 101 -5.64 2.89 -1.16
N GLY A 102 -6.81 2.88 -1.81
CA GLY A 102 -8.06 3.32 -1.20
C GLY A 102 -8.19 4.81 -0.96
N TYR A 103 -7.50 5.66 -1.73
CA TYR A 103 -7.57 7.11 -1.57
C TYR A 103 -8.92 7.70 -1.99
N ASP A 104 -9.71 6.99 -2.80
CA ASP A 104 -11.13 7.30 -3.03
C ASP A 104 -11.92 7.34 -1.71
N LEU A 105 -11.71 6.35 -0.83
CA LEU A 105 -12.35 6.29 0.49
C LEU A 105 -11.91 7.45 1.39
N LEU A 106 -10.65 7.88 1.28
CA LEU A 106 -10.15 9.05 1.98
C LEU A 106 -10.88 10.31 1.49
N LEU A 107 -10.99 10.51 0.18
CA LEU A 107 -11.68 11.68 -0.38
C LEU A 107 -13.17 11.73 -0.01
N ASP A 108 -13.84 10.57 0.05
CA ASP A 108 -15.22 10.46 0.55
C ASP A 108 -15.32 10.88 2.02
N ALA A 109 -14.40 10.38 2.87
CA ALA A 109 -14.34 10.76 4.28
C ALA A 109 -14.08 12.25 4.48
N LEU A 110 -13.17 12.85 3.70
CA LEU A 110 -12.92 14.29 3.72
C LEU A 110 -14.18 15.07 3.33
N THR A 111 -14.94 14.60 2.35
CA THR A 111 -16.21 15.23 1.95
C THR A 111 -17.23 15.25 3.11
N ILE A 112 -17.27 14.19 3.92
CA ILE A 112 -18.11 14.13 5.12
C ILE A 112 -17.61 15.14 6.17
N LEU A 113 -16.31 15.14 6.48
CA LEU A 113 -15.72 16.08 7.46
C LEU A 113 -15.98 17.54 7.08
N LYS A 114 -15.87 17.88 5.80
CA LYS A 114 -16.20 19.21 5.29
C LYS A 114 -17.66 19.57 5.51
N LYS A 115 -18.59 18.65 5.23
CA LYS A 115 -20.04 18.86 5.44
C LYS A 115 -20.38 19.04 6.92
N GLU A 116 -19.64 18.38 7.81
CA GLU A 116 -19.77 18.53 9.26
C GLU A 116 -19.08 19.79 9.81
N GLY A 117 -18.37 20.56 8.97
CA GLY A 117 -17.79 21.86 9.32
C GLY A 117 -16.38 21.80 9.92
N TYR A 118 -15.73 20.63 9.92
CA TYR A 118 -14.35 20.51 10.39
C TYR A 118 -13.38 21.28 9.49
N GLN A 119 -12.38 21.91 10.11
CA GLN A 119 -11.32 22.64 9.41
C GLN A 119 -10.07 21.76 9.35
N TYR A 120 -9.60 21.50 8.13
CA TYR A 120 -8.43 20.66 7.89
C TYR A 120 -7.74 21.04 6.57
N GLU A 121 -6.48 20.66 6.44
CA GLU A 121 -5.71 20.70 5.19
C GLU A 121 -5.12 19.33 4.93
N VAL A 122 -5.09 18.89 3.66
CA VAL A 122 -4.57 17.56 3.30
C VAL A 122 -3.45 17.67 2.28
N LEU A 123 -2.32 17.01 2.56
CA LEU A 123 -1.24 16.78 1.60
C LEU A 123 -1.27 15.34 1.09
N MET A 124 -1.39 15.17 -0.22
CA MET A 124 -1.41 13.85 -0.86
C MET A 124 -0.18 13.69 -1.73
N PHE A 125 0.69 12.74 -1.35
CA PHE A 125 1.95 12.44 -2.03
C PHE A 125 1.81 11.14 -2.84
N GLY A 126 2.39 11.15 -4.04
CA GLY A 126 2.39 9.98 -4.92
C GLY A 126 2.04 10.29 -6.37
N ALA A 127 2.06 9.22 -7.16
CA ALA A 127 1.60 9.19 -8.55
C ALA A 127 0.94 7.84 -8.80
N GLY A 128 0.11 7.75 -9.84
CA GLY A 128 -0.57 6.51 -10.20
C GLY A 128 -1.71 6.75 -11.17
N SER A 129 -2.32 5.66 -11.61
CA SER A 129 -3.37 5.66 -12.62
C SER A 129 -4.62 6.45 -12.22
N GLU A 130 -4.91 6.57 -10.92
CA GLU A 130 -6.12 7.24 -10.40
C GLU A 130 -5.98 8.75 -10.23
N LEU A 131 -4.82 9.35 -10.57
CA LEU A 131 -4.53 10.76 -10.32
C LEU A 131 -5.60 11.71 -10.91
N GLU A 132 -6.01 11.50 -12.15
CA GLU A 132 -6.99 12.36 -12.83
C GLU A 132 -8.39 12.26 -12.19
N ALA A 133 -8.77 11.06 -11.74
CA ALA A 133 -10.02 10.82 -11.03
C ALA A 133 -10.02 11.56 -9.68
N PHE A 134 -8.92 11.47 -8.92
CA PHE A 134 -8.77 12.19 -7.65
C PHE A 134 -8.77 13.70 -7.83
N GLN A 135 -8.08 14.22 -8.85
CA GLN A 135 -8.12 15.65 -9.20
C GLN A 135 -9.54 16.14 -9.48
N SER A 136 -10.30 15.36 -10.26
CA SER A 136 -11.68 15.68 -10.61
C SER A 136 -12.59 15.70 -9.38
N MET A 137 -12.44 14.72 -8.48
CA MET A 137 -13.20 14.63 -7.24
C MET A 137 -12.86 15.78 -6.26
N ILE A 138 -11.58 16.06 -6.06
CA ILE A 138 -11.10 17.17 -5.21
C ILE A 138 -11.70 18.49 -5.68
N LYS A 139 -11.68 18.75 -7.00
CA LYS A 139 -12.24 19.97 -7.59
C LYS A 139 -13.76 20.03 -7.45
N LYS A 140 -14.45 18.92 -7.76
CA LYS A 140 -15.92 18.83 -7.70
C LYS A 140 -16.44 19.09 -6.29
N GLU A 141 -15.84 18.45 -5.29
CA GLU A 141 -16.26 18.56 -3.89
C GLU A 141 -15.60 19.76 -3.17
N ASN A 142 -14.72 20.49 -3.88
CA ASN A 142 -13.95 21.64 -3.39
C ASN A 142 -13.19 21.33 -2.08
N LEU A 143 -12.48 20.20 -2.06
CA LEU A 143 -11.76 19.72 -0.89
C LEU A 143 -10.42 20.47 -0.72
N PRO A 144 -9.99 20.79 0.52
CA PRO A 144 -8.70 21.43 0.80
C PRO A 144 -7.54 20.42 0.71
N VAL A 145 -7.37 19.80 -0.47
CA VAL A 145 -6.37 18.76 -0.74
C VAL A 145 -5.35 19.29 -1.74
N SER A 146 -4.07 19.22 -1.36
CA SER A 146 -2.94 19.53 -2.22
C SER A 146 -2.28 18.25 -2.72
N LEU A 147 -2.33 18.03 -4.03
CA LEU A 147 -1.60 16.94 -4.69
C LEU A 147 -0.15 17.37 -4.88
N ARG A 148 0.78 16.69 -4.21
CA ARG A 148 2.21 17.02 -4.19
C ARG A 148 3.01 16.24 -5.23
N GLY A 149 2.41 15.21 -5.84
CA GLY A 149 3.11 14.32 -6.75
C GLY A 149 4.13 13.43 -6.04
N HIS A 150 5.02 12.82 -6.81
CA HIS A 150 6.16 12.11 -6.25
C HIS A 150 7.23 13.09 -5.78
N VAL A 151 7.72 12.91 -4.55
CA VAL A 151 8.78 13.73 -3.93
C VAL A 151 9.90 12.84 -3.40
N SER A 152 11.09 13.41 -3.20
CA SER A 152 12.18 12.67 -2.55
C SER A 152 11.85 12.35 -1.10
N ARG A 153 12.55 11.36 -0.52
CA ARG A 153 12.35 10.96 0.87
C ARG A 153 12.70 12.09 1.84
N ASP A 154 13.72 12.90 1.56
CA ASP A 154 14.08 14.07 2.37
C ASP A 154 12.97 15.12 2.41
N VAL A 155 12.34 15.38 1.25
CA VAL A 155 11.21 16.29 1.15
C VAL A 155 10.01 15.71 1.89
N LEU A 156 9.72 14.41 1.69
CA LEU A 156 8.63 13.74 2.38
C LEU A 156 8.80 13.78 3.91
N ALA A 157 9.99 13.46 4.42
CA ALA A 157 10.29 13.48 5.85
C ALA A 157 10.05 14.87 6.44
N LYS A 158 10.55 15.91 5.77
CA LYS A 158 10.35 17.31 6.17
C LYS A 158 8.88 17.73 6.17
N GLU A 159 8.12 17.34 5.15
CA GLU A 159 6.68 17.66 5.07
C GLU A 159 5.91 16.91 6.18
N LEU A 160 6.21 15.62 6.40
CA LEU A 160 5.56 14.81 7.45
C LEU A 160 5.83 15.31 8.88
N GLN A 161 6.97 15.98 9.11
CA GLN A 161 7.25 16.64 10.39
C GLN A 161 6.25 17.75 10.72
N ASP A 162 5.54 18.29 9.73
CA ASP A 162 4.55 19.34 9.93
C ASP A 162 3.08 18.83 9.78
N ILE A 163 2.87 17.51 9.82
CA ILE A 163 1.56 16.84 9.71
C ILE A 163 1.10 16.31 11.08
N ASP A 164 -0.18 16.49 11.44
CA ASP A 164 -0.73 15.95 12.69
C ASP A 164 -1.18 14.48 12.52
N ILE A 165 -1.91 14.18 11.43
CA ILE A 165 -2.53 12.87 11.19
C ILE A 165 -2.04 12.30 9.85
N PHE A 166 -1.63 11.04 9.84
CA PHE A 166 -1.34 10.31 8.61
C PHE A 166 -2.41 9.26 8.34
N VAL A 167 -3.05 9.30 7.17
CA VAL A 167 -4.13 8.38 6.81
C VAL A 167 -3.65 7.37 5.77
N GLN A 168 -3.86 6.08 6.06
CA GLN A 168 -3.66 4.98 5.12
C GLN A 168 -4.95 4.17 4.97
N SER A 169 -5.76 4.54 3.97
CA SER A 169 -7.08 3.94 3.69
C SER A 169 -7.02 2.70 2.78
N SER A 170 -5.91 1.95 2.83
CA SER A 170 -5.67 0.84 1.90
C SER A 170 -6.69 -0.28 2.02
N ARG A 171 -7.01 -0.89 0.86
CA ARG A 171 -7.76 -2.14 0.77
C ARG A 171 -6.83 -3.33 0.93
N ILE A 172 -5.59 -3.20 0.44
CA ILE A 172 -4.54 -4.22 0.52
C ILE A 172 -3.24 -3.52 0.91
N GLU A 173 -2.57 -4.02 1.94
CA GLU A 173 -1.26 -3.55 2.36
C GLU A 173 -0.43 -4.72 2.89
N ASN A 174 0.86 -4.73 2.56
CA ASN A 174 1.75 -5.83 2.96
C ASN A 174 2.42 -5.55 4.31
N PHE A 175 2.90 -4.33 4.52
CA PHE A 175 3.54 -3.90 5.77
C PHE A 175 3.18 -2.45 6.10
N GLY A 176 3.25 -1.55 5.12
CA GLY A 176 2.91 -0.14 5.34
C GLY A 176 4.11 0.73 5.72
N LEU A 177 5.16 0.72 4.89
CA LEU A 177 6.34 1.57 5.08
C LEU A 177 5.99 3.06 5.26
N SER A 178 5.05 3.59 4.49
CA SER A 178 4.61 4.98 4.61
C SER A 178 3.98 5.30 5.97
N ILE A 179 3.31 4.32 6.59
CA ILE A 179 2.78 4.44 7.95
C ILE A 179 3.95 4.54 8.93
N THR A 180 4.95 3.66 8.82
CA THR A 180 6.12 3.70 9.71
C THR A 180 6.95 4.98 9.55
N GLU A 181 7.08 5.50 8.34
CA GLU A 181 7.70 6.80 8.04
C GLU A 181 6.96 7.95 8.74
N ALA A 182 5.64 7.96 8.64
CA ALA A 182 4.82 8.99 9.27
C ALA A 182 4.83 8.90 10.80
N MET A 183 4.75 7.69 11.37
CA MET A 183 4.86 7.46 12.80
C MET A 183 6.23 7.92 13.33
N ALA A 184 7.30 7.65 12.60
CA ALA A 184 8.65 8.11 12.96
C ALA A 184 8.77 9.64 12.95
N CYS A 185 8.01 10.34 12.09
CA CYS A 185 7.86 11.80 12.13
C CYS A 185 6.87 12.32 13.20
N GLY A 186 6.34 11.44 14.06
CA GLY A 186 5.41 11.80 15.14
C GLY A 186 3.97 12.06 14.68
N CYS A 187 3.57 11.62 13.49
CA CYS A 187 2.17 11.69 13.05
C CYS A 187 1.32 10.62 13.75
N VAL A 188 0.06 10.95 14.05
CA VAL A 188 -0.92 9.96 14.53
C VAL A 188 -1.44 9.16 13.32
N PRO A 189 -1.22 7.83 13.26
CA PRO A 189 -1.70 7.03 12.13
C PRO A 189 -3.20 6.71 12.27
N VAL A 190 -3.95 6.88 11.18
CA VAL A 190 -5.32 6.39 11.01
C VAL A 190 -5.34 5.47 9.81
N CYS A 191 -5.50 4.18 10.04
CA CYS A 191 -5.30 3.17 9.01
C CYS A 191 -6.44 2.15 8.93
N SER A 192 -6.67 1.63 7.73
CA SER A 192 -7.54 0.48 7.52
C SER A 192 -6.99 -0.74 8.28
N LYS A 193 -7.88 -1.54 8.88
CA LYS A 193 -7.54 -2.81 9.55
C LYS A 193 -7.31 -3.93 8.52
N VAL A 194 -6.24 -3.82 7.73
CA VAL A 194 -5.91 -4.79 6.66
C VAL A 194 -4.44 -5.14 6.67
N GLY A 195 -4.13 -6.38 6.27
CA GLY A 195 -2.76 -6.73 5.93
C GLY A 195 -1.78 -6.64 7.09
N GLY A 196 -0.53 -6.28 6.78
CA GLY A 196 0.53 -6.08 7.76
C GLY A 196 0.49 -4.75 8.51
N ILE A 197 -0.55 -3.93 8.35
CA ILE A 197 -0.72 -2.67 9.09
C ILE A 197 -0.87 -2.92 10.61
N LEU A 198 -1.27 -4.13 11.00
CA LEU A 198 -1.53 -4.50 12.38
C LEU A 198 -0.32 -5.05 13.15
N ASP A 199 0.80 -5.27 12.45
CA ASP A 199 2.06 -5.66 13.07
C ASP A 199 2.79 -4.42 13.64
#